data_AF-A0A2G4K2G7-F1
#
_entry.id   AF-A0A2G4K2G7-F1
#
_cell.length_a   1.000
_cell.length_b   1.000
_cell.length_c   1.000
_cell.angle_alpha   90.00
_cell.angle_beta   90.00
_cell.angle_gamma   90.00
#
_symmetry.space_group_name_H-M   'P 1'
#
loop_
_entity.id
_entity.type
_entity.pdbx_description
1 polymer ?
#
loop_
_entity_poly.entity_id
_entity_poly.type
_entity_poly.pdbx_seq_one_letter_code
_entity_poly.pdbx_strand_id
1 'polypeptide(L)'
;MLLSTDIWVGALIRRAELGGAFAAVARKGDARAGAVLVKAVDRRAGTARLYSEAMRGDGERFWMQPVRSVFEPDLDAYVERAARIDPDIWLVEIEDREGRHFLTEPVEPDRA
;
A
#
# COMPACT_ATOMS: atom_id res chain seq x y z
N MET A 1 -5.61 1.53 12.84
CA MET A 1 -6.54 0.41 12.57
C MET A 1 -7.18 -0.02 13.88
N LEU A 2 -8.39 -0.60 13.88
CA LEU A 2 -8.93 -1.28 15.08
C LEU A 2 -8.27 -2.66 15.27
N LEU A 3 -7.76 -3.24 14.17
CA LEU A 3 -6.99 -4.47 14.11
C LEU A 3 -5.48 -4.18 14.22
N SER A 4 -4.68 -5.14 14.67
CA SER A 4 -3.23 -5.03 14.59
C SER A 4 -2.75 -5.03 13.13
N THR A 5 -1.70 -4.27 12.85
CA THR A 5 -1.16 -4.08 11.50
C THR A 5 -0.79 -5.40 10.83
N ASP A 6 -0.18 -6.33 11.57
CA ASP A 6 0.24 -7.63 11.05
C ASP A 6 -0.93 -8.50 10.56
N ILE A 7 -2.05 -8.52 11.29
CA ILE A 7 -3.26 -9.25 10.88
C ILE A 7 -3.86 -8.59 9.64
N TRP A 8 -3.90 -7.25 9.58
CA TRP A 8 -4.43 -6.54 8.42
C TRP A 8 -3.58 -6.80 7.16
N VAL A 9 -2.25 -6.75 7.29
CA VAL A 9 -1.30 -7.05 6.21
C VAL A 9 -1.47 -8.50 5.74
N GLY A 10 -1.59 -9.45 6.65
CA GLY A 10 -1.85 -10.85 6.32
C GLY A 10 -3.16 -11.03 5.53
N ALA A 11 -4.22 -10.32 5.91
CA ALA A 11 -5.49 -10.35 5.20
C ALA A 11 -5.40 -9.73 3.78
N LEU A 12 -4.63 -8.64 3.61
CA LEU A 12 -4.37 -8.05 2.30
C LEU A 12 -3.62 -9.00 1.38
N ILE A 13 -2.51 -9.58 1.85
CA ILE A 13 -1.69 -10.54 1.09
C ILE A 13 -2.55 -11.71 0.66
N ARG A 14 -3.29 -12.32 1.60
CA ARG A 14 -4.14 -13.47 1.31
C ARG A 14 -5.18 -13.16 0.24
N ARG A 15 -5.77 -11.96 0.28
CA ARG A 15 -6.78 -11.53 -0.69
C ARG A 15 -6.18 -11.27 -2.07
N ALA A 16 -4.99 -10.70 -2.14
CA ALA A 16 -4.25 -10.52 -3.39
C ALA A 16 -3.89 -11.87 -4.03
N GLU A 17 -3.37 -12.81 -3.25
CA GLU A 17 -3.06 -14.17 -3.70
C GLU A 17 -4.28 -14.91 -4.24
N LEU A 18 -5.42 -14.84 -3.52
CA LEU A 18 -6.69 -15.41 -3.99
C LEU A 18 -7.17 -14.76 -5.30
N GLY A 19 -6.81 -13.50 -5.53
CA GLY A 19 -7.06 -12.77 -6.76
C GLY A 19 -6.07 -13.08 -7.91
N GLY A 20 -5.10 -13.97 -7.68
CA GLY A 20 -4.08 -14.35 -8.66
C GLY A 20 -2.90 -13.39 -8.78
N ALA A 21 -2.76 -12.45 -7.85
CA ALA A 21 -1.59 -11.58 -7.75
C ALA A 21 -0.49 -12.21 -6.89
N PHE A 22 0.75 -11.77 -7.08
CA PHE A 22 1.82 -12.04 -6.12
C PHE A 22 1.84 -10.89 -5.10
N ALA A 23 1.92 -11.19 -3.81
CA ALA A 23 1.94 -10.17 -2.76
C ALA A 23 2.93 -10.56 -1.66
N ALA A 24 3.75 -9.60 -1.21
CA ALA A 24 4.77 -9.85 -0.22
C ALA A 24 5.00 -8.64 0.69
N VAL A 25 5.51 -8.89 1.88
CA VAL A 25 6.03 -7.84 2.77
C VAL A 25 7.45 -7.51 2.34
N ALA A 26 7.65 -6.37 1.69
CA ALA A 26 8.98 -5.88 1.33
C ALA A 26 9.67 -5.19 2.52
N ARG A 27 8.89 -4.60 3.44
CA ARG A 27 9.38 -4.05 4.70
C ARG A 27 8.41 -4.37 5.83
N LYS A 28 8.94 -4.94 6.91
CA LYS A 28 8.18 -5.25 8.13
C LYS A 28 8.36 -4.11 9.15
N GLY A 29 7.24 -3.60 9.65
CA GLY A 29 7.19 -2.58 10.69
C GLY A 29 6.67 -3.11 12.03
N ASP A 30 6.17 -2.22 12.89
CA ASP A 30 5.57 -2.62 14.17
C ASP A 30 4.27 -3.43 13.93
N ALA A 31 4.15 -4.58 14.60
CA ALA A 31 3.05 -5.51 14.37
C ALA A 31 1.69 -4.97 14.79
N ARG A 32 1.62 -4.06 15.77
CA ARG A 32 0.36 -3.62 16.38
C ARG A 32 -0.12 -2.28 15.81
N ALA A 33 0.79 -1.35 15.56
CA ALA A 33 0.47 0.04 15.30
C ALA A 33 1.27 0.67 14.14
N GLY A 34 2.13 -0.10 13.45
CA GLY A 34 2.90 0.42 12.32
C GLY A 34 1.98 0.93 11.20
N ALA A 35 2.33 2.08 10.61
CA ALA A 35 1.65 2.58 9.42
C ALA A 35 1.95 1.67 8.22
N VAL A 36 1.08 1.66 7.20
CA VAL A 36 1.25 0.79 6.04
C VAL A 36 1.31 1.57 4.73
N LEU A 37 2.31 1.25 3.92
CA LEU A 37 2.36 1.57 2.49
C LEU A 37 2.03 0.32 1.67
N VAL A 38 1.28 0.51 0.58
CA VAL A 38 0.98 -0.54 -0.39
C VAL A 38 1.44 -0.09 -1.77
N LYS A 39 2.39 -0.80 -2.38
CA LYS A 39 2.83 -0.57 -3.77
C LYS A 39 2.15 -1.61 -4.67
N ALA A 40 1.27 -1.16 -5.56
CA ALA A 40 0.60 -2.00 -6.54
C ALA A 40 1.27 -1.83 -7.91
N VAL A 41 1.87 -2.90 -8.42
CA VAL A 41 2.56 -2.95 -9.71
C VAL A 41 1.63 -3.54 -10.76
N ASP A 42 1.40 -2.80 -11.84
CA ASP A 42 0.72 -3.25 -13.04
C ASP A 42 1.76 -3.85 -14.00
N ARG A 43 1.83 -5.19 -14.02
CA ARG A 43 2.77 -5.91 -14.89
C ARG A 43 2.45 -5.80 -16.38
N ARG A 44 1.22 -5.46 -16.74
CA ARG A 44 0.81 -5.31 -18.15
C ARG A 44 1.17 -3.93 -18.68
N ALA A 45 0.96 -2.89 -17.88
CA ALA A 45 1.28 -1.52 -18.24
C ALA A 45 2.74 -1.14 -17.96
N GLY A 46 3.45 -1.88 -17.11
CA GLY A 46 4.81 -1.54 -16.67
C GLY A 46 4.82 -0.29 -15.78
N THR A 47 3.77 -0.12 -14.98
CA THR A 47 3.57 1.05 -14.11
C THR A 47 3.31 0.62 -12.68
N ALA A 48 3.50 1.50 -11.71
CA ALA A 48 3.15 1.23 -10.32
C ALA A 48 2.34 2.38 -9.70
N ARG A 49 1.63 2.09 -8.62
CA ARG A 49 0.97 3.09 -7.76
C ARG A 49 1.34 2.81 -6.32
N LEU A 50 1.56 3.87 -5.54
CA LEU A 50 1.83 3.77 -4.11
C LEU A 50 0.64 4.34 -3.35
N TYR A 51 0.19 3.61 -2.34
CA TYR A 51 -0.91 4.01 -1.46
C TYR A 51 -0.41 4.14 -0.03
N SER A 52 -0.89 5.18 0.66
CA SER A 52 -0.68 5.40 2.09
C SER A 52 -2.02 5.61 2.78
N GLU A 53 -2.11 5.16 4.04
CA GLU A 53 -3.29 5.41 4.88
C GLU A 53 -3.45 6.92 5.19
N ALA A 54 -4.69 7.39 5.16
CA ALA A 54 -5.09 8.72 5.60
C ALA A 54 -6.40 8.65 6.39
N MET A 55 -6.69 9.72 7.13
CA MET A 55 -7.96 9.89 7.87
C MET A 55 -8.69 11.11 7.34
N ARG A 56 -9.99 10.97 7.08
CA ARG A 56 -10.88 12.11 6.84
C ARG A 56 -11.17 12.84 8.15
N GLY A 57 -11.73 14.04 8.05
CA GLY A 57 -12.08 14.87 9.21
C GLY A 57 -13.17 14.26 10.12
N ASP A 58 -13.94 13.30 9.60
CA ASP A 58 -14.95 12.52 10.34
C ASP A 58 -14.39 11.23 10.97
N GLY A 59 -13.09 10.96 10.80
CA GLY A 59 -12.42 9.76 11.29
C GLY A 59 -12.51 8.54 10.36
N GLU A 60 -13.14 8.66 9.18
CA GLU A 60 -13.13 7.59 8.19
C GLU A 60 -11.71 7.41 7.63
N ARG A 61 -11.23 6.16 7.61
CA ARG A 61 -9.93 5.81 7.05
C ARG A 61 -10.07 5.51 5.57
N PHE A 62 -9.15 6.06 4.79
CA PHE A 62 -9.08 5.85 3.36
C PHE A 62 -7.62 5.77 2.91
N TRP A 63 -7.41 5.28 1.70
CA TRP A 63 -6.11 5.23 1.06
C TRP A 63 -5.99 6.36 0.05
N MET A 64 -4.84 7.02 0.01
CA MET A 64 -4.53 8.03 -0.99
C MET A 64 -3.18 7.73 -1.64
N GLN A 65 -2.93 8.33 -2.79
CA GLN A 65 -1.62 8.26 -3.44
C GLN A 65 -0.77 9.47 -2.98
N PRO A 66 0.27 9.25 -2.17
CA PRO A 66 1.10 10.34 -1.67
C PRO A 66 2.08 10.87 -2.73
N VAL A 67 2.27 10.14 -3.83
CA VAL A 67 3.10 10.49 -4.97
C VAL A 67 2.26 10.38 -6.24
N ARG A 68 2.26 11.42 -7.06
CA ARG A 68 1.62 11.43 -8.38
C ARG A 68 2.62 11.04 -9.47
N SER A 69 3.14 9.83 -9.37
CA SER A 69 4.00 9.23 -10.38
C SER A 69 3.58 7.79 -10.57
N VAL A 70 3.74 7.29 -11.80
CA VAL A 70 3.57 5.88 -12.13
C VAL A 70 4.91 5.19 -12.38
N PHE A 71 6.01 5.94 -12.25
CA PHE A 71 7.38 5.46 -12.43
C PHE A 71 7.92 4.96 -11.10
N GLU A 72 8.28 3.68 -11.06
CA GLU A 72 8.64 2.97 -9.83
C GLU A 72 9.76 3.63 -9.01
N PRO A 73 10.86 4.15 -9.60
CA PRO A 73 11.90 4.85 -8.84
C PRO A 73 11.42 6.05 -8.02
N ASP A 74 10.39 6.78 -8.49
CA ASP A 74 9.83 7.90 -7.74
C ASP A 74 9.06 7.41 -6.50
N LEU A 75 8.39 6.26 -6.62
CA LEU A 75 7.65 5.63 -5.54
C LEU A 75 8.62 5.06 -4.50
N ASP A 76 9.67 4.38 -4.95
CA ASP A 76 10.70 3.82 -4.07
C ASP A 76 11.43 4.93 -3.30
N ALA A 77 11.73 6.07 -3.95
CA ALA A 77 12.28 7.24 -3.26
C ALA A 77 11.37 7.78 -2.15
N TYR A 78 10.04 7.73 -2.36
CA TYR A 78 9.08 8.08 -1.30
C TYR A 78 9.09 7.05 -0.17
N VAL A 79 9.07 5.75 -0.48
CA VAL A 79 9.15 4.67 0.51
C VAL A 79 10.38 4.85 1.40
N GLU A 80 11.55 5.05 0.81
CA GLU A 80 12.81 5.25 1.53
C GLU A 80 12.80 6.50 2.41
N ARG A 81 12.12 7.57 1.98
CA ARG A 81 11.92 8.75 2.82
C ARG A 81 10.95 8.46 3.97
N ALA A 82 9.85 7.77 3.71
CA ALA A 82 8.85 7.43 4.73
C ALA A 82 9.46 6.52 5.80
N ALA A 83 10.23 5.49 5.41
CA ALA A 83 10.90 4.57 6.32
C ALA A 83 11.97 5.23 7.20
N ARG A 84 12.57 6.34 6.75
CA ARG A 84 13.49 7.16 7.56
C ARG A 84 12.76 8.02 8.58
N ILE A 85 11.57 8.48 8.26
CA ILE A 85 10.73 9.28 9.16
C ILE A 85 10.06 8.39 10.20
N ASP A 86 9.52 7.25 9.76
CA ASP A 86 8.88 6.24 10.59
C ASP A 86 9.53 4.87 10.36
N PRO A 87 10.48 4.47 11.23
CA PRO A 87 11.11 3.15 11.18
C PRO A 87 10.15 1.98 11.41
N ASP A 88 8.94 2.22 11.91
CA ASP A 88 7.93 1.20 12.20
C ASP A 88 6.94 1.03 11.04
N ILE A 89 7.18 1.65 9.89
CA ILE A 89 6.32 1.55 8.71
C ILE A 89 6.43 0.19 8.01
N TRP A 90 5.32 -0.32 7.50
CA TRP A 90 5.24 -1.48 6.63
C TRP A 90 5.26 -1.07 5.16
N LEU A 91 5.84 -1.92 4.32
CA LEU A 91 5.64 -1.91 2.88
C LEU A 91 5.13 -3.29 2.44
N VAL A 92 3.95 -3.29 1.83
CA VAL A 92 3.41 -4.44 1.10
C VAL A 92 3.51 -4.16 -0.38
N GLU A 93 4.17 -5.04 -1.11
CA GLU A 93 4.22 -5.00 -2.57
C GLU A 93 3.24 -6.02 -3.14
N ILE A 94 2.46 -5.60 -4.14
CA ILE A 94 1.50 -6.42 -4.85
C ILE A 94 1.79 -6.30 -6.34
N GLU A 95 2.19 -7.41 -6.96
CA GLU A 95 2.33 -7.53 -8.39
C GLU A 95 1.11 -8.20 -9.00
N ASP A 96 0.35 -7.43 -9.77
CA ASP A 96 -0.85 -7.89 -10.43
C ASP A 96 -0.81 -7.62 -11.94
N ARG A 97 -1.52 -8.44 -12.72
CA ARG A 97 -1.58 -8.29 -14.17
C ARG A 97 -2.30 -6.99 -14.58
N GLU A 98 -3.18 -6.46 -13.75
CA GLU A 98 -4.00 -5.26 -14.02
C GLU A 98 -3.75 -4.15 -12.98
N GLY A 99 -2.69 -4.27 -12.17
CA GLY A 99 -2.34 -3.30 -11.14
C GLY A 99 -3.37 -3.17 -10.02
N ARG A 100 -4.17 -4.22 -9.75
CA ARG A 100 -5.17 -4.23 -8.68
C ARG A 100 -4.47 -4.15 -7.32
N HIS A 101 -4.97 -3.28 -6.43
CA HIS A 101 -4.41 -3.07 -5.08
C HIS A 101 -5.03 -3.98 -4.01
N PHE A 102 -6.20 -4.58 -4.28
CA PHE A 102 -6.95 -5.44 -3.35
C PHE A 102 -7.35 -4.80 -2.01
N LEU A 103 -7.05 -3.53 -1.74
CA LEU A 103 -7.62 -2.77 -0.61
C LEU A 103 -9.16 -2.84 -0.58
N THR A 104 -9.73 -2.97 0.61
CA THR A 104 -11.19 -3.03 0.84
C THR A 104 -11.75 -1.72 1.38
N GLU A 105 -10.90 -0.93 2.03
CA GLU A 105 -11.21 0.43 2.47
C GLU A 105 -11.31 1.36 1.25
N PRO A 106 -12.01 2.50 1.37
CA PRO A 106 -12.07 3.49 0.31
C PRO A 106 -10.68 3.92 -0.16
N VAL A 107 -10.49 3.96 -1.47
CA VAL A 107 -9.30 4.53 -2.11
C VAL A 107 -9.71 5.85 -2.76
N GLU A 108 -8.92 6.90 -2.55
CA GLU A 108 -9.14 8.18 -3.21
C GLU A 108 -9.08 7.96 -4.72
N PRO A 109 -10.10 8.40 -5.48
CA PRO A 109 -10.08 8.26 -6.93
C PRO A 109 -8.91 9.05 -7.51
N ASP A 110 -8.35 8.53 -8.61
CA ASP A 110 -7.37 9.26 -9.41
C ASP A 110 -7.98 10.62 -9.79
N ARG A 111 -7.45 11.70 -9.20
CA ARG A 111 -7.85 13.05 -9.59
C ARG A 111 -7.18 13.34 -10.94
N ALA A 112 -8.00 13.32 -12.00
CA ALA A 112 -7.64 13.77 -13.35
C ALA A 112 -7.08 15.19 -13.35
#